data_AF-A0A258QIM8-F1
#
_entry.id   AF-A0A258QIM8-F1
#
_cell.length_a   1.000
_cell.length_b   1.000
_cell.length_c   1.000
_cell.angle_alpha   90.00
_cell.angle_beta   90.00
_cell.angle_gamma   90.00
#
_symmetry.space_group_name_H-M   'P 1'
#
loop_
_entity.id
_entity.type
_entity.pdbx_description
1 polymer ?
#
loop_
_entity_poly.entity_id
_entity_poly.type
_entity_poly.pdbx_seq_one_letter_code
_entity_poly.pdbx_strand_id
1 'polypeptide(L)'
;MSRSPTLIIPALILVTSFSACGREDYTTWSCKDAGGSKHTMILKQAQMSFENQQFDCKHTMILKQAQMSFENQQFDFCGSLGPKSYFDLKCPPQPQDSSKVFIPSSGVLISNGVSFQCNAL
;
A
#
# COMPACT_ATOMS: atom_id res chain seq x y z
N MET A 1 22.90 -14.53 67.24
CA MET A 1 22.17 -13.46 66.50
C MET A 1 22.43 -13.65 65.02
N SER A 2 21.50 -14.29 64.30
CA SER A 2 21.55 -14.45 62.84
C SER A 2 20.56 -13.45 62.25
N ARG A 3 21.04 -12.40 61.58
CA ARG A 3 20.19 -11.44 60.86
C ARG A 3 20.22 -11.82 59.38
N SER A 4 19.12 -12.39 58.93
CA SER A 4 18.81 -12.62 57.52
C SER A 4 18.59 -11.25 56.84
N PRO A 5 19.23 -10.94 55.70
CA PRO A 5 18.88 -9.75 54.94
C PRO A 5 17.66 -10.05 54.05
N THR A 6 16.55 -9.37 54.36
CA THR A 6 15.34 -9.33 53.54
C THR A 6 15.67 -8.80 52.15
N LEU A 7 15.55 -9.66 51.13
CA LEU A 7 15.74 -9.32 49.73
C LEU A 7 14.46 -8.63 49.23
N ILE A 8 14.40 -7.31 49.37
CA ILE A 8 13.35 -6.48 48.76
C ILE A 8 13.79 -6.23 47.31
N ILE A 9 13.20 -6.98 46.38
CA ILE A 9 13.36 -6.75 44.93
C ILE A 9 12.28 -5.74 44.54
N PRO A 10 12.61 -4.47 44.22
CA PRO A 10 11.62 -3.57 43.65
C PRO A 10 11.36 -4.03 42.21
N ALA A 11 10.14 -4.50 41.95
CA ALA A 11 9.66 -4.79 40.62
C ALA A 11 9.55 -3.48 39.82
N LEU A 12 10.62 -3.13 39.10
CA LEU A 12 10.66 -2.01 38.18
C LEU A 12 9.80 -2.39 36.95
N ILE A 13 8.58 -1.88 36.91
CA ILE A 13 7.62 -2.10 35.82
C ILE A 13 8.19 -1.47 34.54
N LEU A 14 8.75 -2.30 33.67
CA LEU A 14 9.22 -1.93 32.35
C LEU A 14 7.99 -1.71 31.46
N VAL A 15 7.53 -0.47 31.33
CA VAL A 15 6.48 -0.11 30.36
C VAL A 15 7.06 -0.19 28.94
N THR A 16 6.96 -1.37 28.33
CA THR A 16 7.23 -1.57 26.91
C THR A 16 6.08 -0.99 26.10
N SER A 17 6.16 0.30 25.77
CA SER A 17 5.32 0.88 24.72
C SER A 17 5.66 0.21 23.39
N PHE A 18 4.85 -0.78 22.99
CA PHE A 18 4.82 -1.30 21.62
C PHE A 18 4.31 -0.16 20.72
N SER A 19 5.24 0.60 20.15
CA SER A 19 4.94 1.35 18.94
C SER A 19 4.60 0.33 17.86
N ALA A 20 3.30 0.16 17.59
CA ALA A 20 2.84 -0.58 16.43
C ALA A 20 3.47 0.06 15.20
N CYS A 21 4.50 -0.59 14.66
CA CYS A 21 5.18 -0.17 13.45
C CYS A 21 4.19 -0.39 12.30
N GLY A 22 3.43 0.65 11.95
CA GLY A 22 2.64 0.66 10.72
C GLY A 22 3.61 0.61 9.55
N ARG A 23 3.84 -0.59 9.00
CA ARG A 23 4.64 -0.73 7.78
C ARG A 23 3.76 -0.39 6.59
N GLU A 24 4.21 0.56 5.78
CA GLU A 24 3.66 0.79 4.46
C GLU A 24 4.09 -0.39 3.58
N ASP A 25 3.14 -1.25 3.20
CA ASP A 25 3.40 -2.40 2.34
C ASP A 25 3.48 -1.93 0.88
N TYR A 26 4.57 -2.25 0.20
CA TYR A 26 4.76 -1.93 -1.20
C TYR A 26 5.28 -3.15 -1.95
N THR A 27 4.85 -3.28 -3.20
CA THR A 27 5.30 -4.32 -4.10
C THR A 27 6.04 -3.68 -5.26
N THR A 28 7.29 -4.07 -5.48
CA THR A 28 8.09 -3.60 -6.61
C THR A 28 7.93 -4.57 -7.77
N TRP A 29 7.87 -4.05 -8.99
CA TRP A 29 7.74 -4.81 -10.22
C TRP A 29 8.80 -4.36 -11.22
N SER A 30 9.38 -5.33 -11.94
CA SER A 30 10.21 -5.06 -13.11
C SER A 30 9.37 -5.19 -14.38
N CYS A 31 9.11 -4.06 -15.02
CA CYS A 31 8.37 -3.92 -16.25
C CYS A 31 9.31 -3.92 -17.46
N LYS A 32 8.90 -4.58 -18.55
CA LYS A 32 9.61 -4.58 -19.83
C LYS A 32 8.70 -4.06 -20.94
N ASP A 33 9.22 -3.17 -21.76
CA ASP A 33 8.54 -2.72 -22.99
C ASP A 33 8.82 -3.68 -24.17
N ALA A 34 8.22 -3.41 -25.33
CA ALA A 34 8.41 -4.23 -26.53
C ALA A 34 9.87 -4.23 -27.03
N GLY A 35 10.61 -3.14 -26.83
CA GLY A 35 12.03 -3.01 -27.11
C GLY A 35 12.95 -3.67 -26.09
N GLY A 36 12.41 -4.23 -25.00
CA GLY A 36 13.17 -4.96 -23.97
C GLY A 36 13.82 -4.07 -22.92
N SER A 37 13.59 -2.76 -22.94
CA SER A 37 14.01 -1.83 -21.91
C SER A 37 13.30 -2.15 -20.59
N LYS A 38 14.05 -2.07 -19.49
CA LYS A 38 13.53 -2.38 -18.15
C LYS A 38 13.14 -1.10 -17.42
N HIS A 39 11.95 -1.10 -16.84
CA HIS A 39 11.40 -0.05 -16.01
C HIS A 39 11.05 -0.62 -14.64
N THR A 40 11.21 0.17 -13.59
CA THR A 40 10.76 -0.21 -12.24
C THR A 40 9.41 0.43 -11.98
N MET A 41 8.44 -0.37 -11.58
CA MET A 41 7.16 0.08 -11.07
C MET A 41 7.06 -0.25 -9.59
N ILE A 42 6.58 0.67 -8.76
CA ILE A 42 6.34 0.43 -7.34
C ILE A 42 4.86 0.64 -7.09
N LEU A 43 4.18 -0.37 -6.54
CA LEU A 43 2.79 -0.29 -6.13
C LEU A 43 2.72 -0.23 -4.61
N LYS A 44 2.26 0.91 -4.08
CA LYS A 44 1.96 1.06 -2.65
C LYS A 44 0.58 0.51 -2.39
N GLN A 45 0.49 -0.48 -1.51
CA GLN A 45 -0.77 -1.13 -1.18
C GLN A 45 -1.61 -0.24 -0.28
N ALA A 46 -2.92 -0.40 -0.41
CA ALA A 46 -3.85 0.31 0.43
C ALA A 46 -3.85 -0.22 1.87
N GLN A 47 -3.85 0.67 2.85
CA GLN A 47 -4.21 0.31 4.22
C GLN A 47 -5.70 0.57 4.45
N MET A 48 -6.41 -0.44 4.97
CA MET A 48 -7.79 -0.29 5.41
C MET A 48 -7.83 0.17 6.87
N SER A 49 -8.56 1.26 7.13
CA SER A 49 -8.88 1.70 8.49
C SER A 49 -10.39 1.69 8.69
N PHE A 50 -10.82 1.20 9.84
CA PHE A 50 -12.22 1.27 10.28
C PHE A 50 -12.35 2.37 11.33
N GLU A 51 -13.13 3.40 11.01
CA GLU A 51 -13.50 4.41 11.98
C GLU A 51 -14.87 4.02 12.57
N ASN A 52 -14.89 3.63 13.85
CA ASN A 52 -16.13 3.36 14.56
C ASN A 52 -16.73 4.69 15.03
N GLN A 53 -17.77 5.16 14.36
CA GLN A 53 -18.65 6.18 14.91
C GLN A 53 -19.75 5.47 15.71
N GLN A 54 -19.74 5.67 17.03
CA GLN A 54 -20.73 5.13 17.95
C GLN A 54 -22.11 5.72 17.59
N PHE A 55 -23.12 4.86 17.37
CA PHE A 55 -24.53 5.15 17.03
C PHE A 55 -24.90 5.38 15.55
N ASP A 56 -24.57 4.42 14.68
CA ASP A 56 -25.46 3.86 13.64
C ASP A 56 -24.72 2.64 13.04
N CYS A 57 -25.41 1.61 12.54
CA CYS A 57 -24.76 0.39 12.00
C CYS A 57 -23.97 0.62 10.68
N LYS A 58 -23.45 1.83 10.42
CA LYS A 58 -22.72 2.22 9.23
C LYS A 58 -21.21 2.21 9.49
N HIS A 59 -20.56 1.12 9.12
CA HIS A 59 -19.09 1.06 9.10
C HIS A 59 -18.58 1.78 7.84
N THR A 60 -17.85 2.87 8.01
CA THR A 60 -17.17 3.53 6.90
C THR A 60 -15.81 2.87 6.69
N MET A 61 -15.61 2.27 5.51
CA MET A 61 -14.30 1.78 5.09
C MET A 61 -13.53 2.95 4.44
N ILE A 62 -12.34 3.25 4.94
CA ILE A 62 -11.46 4.25 4.34
C ILE A 62 -10.22 3.53 3.81
N LEU A 63 -10.00 3.64 2.49
CA LEU A 63 -8.80 3.16 1.81
C LEU A 63 -7.76 4.28 1.80
N LYS A 64 -6.63 4.08 2.49
CA LYS A 64 -5.56 5.07 2.56
C LYS A 64 -4.38 4.67 1.66
N GLN A 65 -3.81 5.66 0.96
CA GLN A 65 -2.47 5.62 0.34
C GLN A 65 -2.24 4.61 -0.83
N ALA A 66 -3.29 4.19 -1.53
CA ALA A 66 -3.12 3.39 -2.75
C ALA A 66 -2.51 4.25 -3.88
N GLN A 67 -1.24 4.00 -4.21
CA GLN A 67 -0.48 4.81 -5.18
C GLN A 67 0.47 3.95 -6.01
N MET A 68 0.77 4.40 -7.22
CA MET A 68 1.74 3.79 -8.13
C MET A 68 2.88 4.77 -8.39
N SER A 69 4.12 4.28 -8.41
CA SER A 69 5.26 5.02 -8.95
C SER A 69 5.79 4.32 -10.21
N PHE A 70 5.90 5.06 -11.31
CA PHE A 70 6.39 4.58 -12.60
C PHE A 70 7.07 5.72 -13.35
N GLU A 71 8.25 5.48 -13.92
CA GLU A 71 9.04 6.50 -14.66
C GLU A 71 9.22 7.83 -13.88
N ASN A 72 9.50 7.73 -12.58
CA ASN A 72 9.68 8.85 -11.66
C ASN A 72 8.42 9.70 -11.42
N GLN A 73 7.25 9.24 -11.86
CA GLN A 73 5.96 9.87 -11.59
C GLN A 73 5.17 9.05 -10.59
N GLN A 74 4.45 9.75 -9.71
CA GLN A 74 3.56 9.15 -8.73
C GLN A 74 2.12 9.38 -9.14
N PHE A 75 1.36 8.30 -9.27
CA PHE A 75 -0.02 8.26 -9.71
C PHE A 75 -0.92 7.84 -8.55
N ASP A 76 -2.06 8.51 -8.41
CA ASP A 76 -3.07 8.16 -7.43
C ASP A 76 -3.99 7.07 -7.98
N PHE A 77 -4.46 6.20 -7.08
CA PHE A 77 -5.45 5.19 -7.42
C PHE A 77 -6.83 5.82 -7.63
N CYS A 78 -7.37 5.64 -8.83
CA CYS A 78 -8.64 6.24 -9.23
C CYS A 78 -9.82 5.26 -9.19
N GLY A 79 -9.54 3.97 -9.06
CA GLY A 79 -10.56 2.92 -8.93
C GLY A 79 -10.18 1.64 -9.64
N SER A 80 -11.06 0.65 -9.54
CA SER A 80 -10.91 -0.64 -10.21
C SER A 80 -12.19 -1.03 -10.94
N LEU A 81 -12.04 -1.67 -12.10
CA LEU A 81 -13.14 -2.29 -12.85
C LEU A 81 -12.73 -3.72 -13.19
N GLY A 82 -13.35 -4.68 -12.51
CA GLY A 82 -12.93 -6.08 -12.59
C GLY A 82 -11.46 -6.24 -12.18
N PRO A 83 -10.61 -6.90 -12.98
CA PRO A 83 -9.20 -7.11 -12.67
C PRO A 83 -8.30 -5.91 -12.97
N LYS A 84 -8.85 -4.81 -13.51
CA LYS A 84 -8.09 -3.62 -13.90
C LYS A 84 -8.11 -2.61 -12.76
N SER A 85 -6.93 -2.12 -12.39
CA SER A 85 -6.73 -1.00 -11.49
C SER A 85 -6.25 0.22 -12.27
N TYR A 86 -6.89 1.36 -12.04
CA TYR A 86 -6.68 2.58 -12.81
C TYR A 86 -5.95 3.61 -11.94
N PHE A 87 -4.94 4.25 -12.54
CA PHE A 87 -4.11 5.24 -11.86
C PHE A 87 -3.90 6.46 -12.75
N ASP A 88 -3.91 7.63 -12.15
CA ASP A 88 -3.61 8.88 -12.85
C ASP A 88 -2.99 9.93 -11.93
N LEU A 89 -2.39 10.97 -12.49
CA LEU A 89 -1.90 12.13 -11.72
C LEU A 89 -3.06 12.92 -11.11
N LYS A 90 -4.22 12.89 -11.77
CA LYS A 90 -5.46 13.48 -11.30
C LYS A 90 -6.61 12.62 -11.79
N CYS A 91 -7.40 12.08 -10.86
CA CYS A 91 -8.42 11.13 -11.21
C CYS A 91 -9.53 11.73 -12.10
N PRO A 92 -9.78 11.14 -13.28
CA PRO A 92 -10.88 11.54 -14.15
C PRO A 92 -12.24 11.15 -13.55
N PRO A 93 -13.35 11.69 -14.08
CA PRO A 93 -14.71 11.31 -13.64
C PRO A 93 -15.01 9.83 -13.87
N GLN A 94 -14.43 9.23 -14.91
CA GLN A 94 -14.53 7.80 -15.18
C GLN A 94 -13.12 7.18 -15.14
N PRO A 95 -12.89 6.14 -14.33
CA PRO A 95 -11.54 5.57 -14.16
C PRO A 95 -10.98 4.97 -15.46
N GLN A 96 -11.82 4.61 -16.42
CA GLN A 96 -11.39 4.06 -17.72
C GLN A 96 -10.55 5.04 -18.54
N ASP A 97 -10.71 6.35 -18.30
CA ASP A 97 -9.98 7.42 -18.98
C ASP A 97 -8.59 7.66 -18.36
N SER A 98 -8.20 6.88 -17.36
CA SER A 98 -6.91 7.04 -16.69
C SER A 98 -5.72 6.66 -17.57
N SER A 99 -4.64 7.44 -17.46
CA SER A 99 -3.41 7.26 -18.25
C SER A 99 -2.62 5.98 -17.92
N LYS A 100 -2.86 5.37 -16.76
CA LYS A 100 -2.23 4.10 -16.34
C LYS A 100 -3.29 3.08 -15.97
N VAL A 101 -3.16 1.88 -16.53
CA VAL A 101 -4.01 0.73 -16.20
C VAL A 101 -3.12 -0.45 -15.86
N PHE A 102 -3.24 -0.99 -14.66
CA PHE A 102 -2.50 -2.15 -14.22
C PHE A 102 -3.43 -3.34 -13.99
N ILE A 103 -3.02 -4.51 -14.46
CA ILE A 103 -3.74 -5.77 -14.33
C ILE A 103 -2.87 -6.71 -13.50
N PRO A 104 -3.07 -6.78 -12.17
CA PRO A 104 -2.19 -7.53 -11.26
C PRO A 104 -2.14 -9.02 -11.60
N SER A 105 -3.27 -9.59 -12.03
CA SER A 105 -3.39 -11.02 -12.34
C SER A 105 -2.53 -11.46 -13.51
N SER A 106 -2.25 -10.57 -14.46
CA SER A 106 -1.41 -10.87 -15.63
C SER A 106 -0.07 -10.14 -15.61
N GLY A 107 0.17 -9.25 -14.64
CA GLY A 107 1.35 -8.39 -14.61
C GLY A 107 1.42 -7.35 -15.73
N VAL A 108 0.30 -7.03 -16.39
CA VAL A 108 0.32 -6.08 -17.52
C VAL A 108 0.10 -4.66 -17.01
N LEU A 109 1.01 -3.75 -17.36
CA LEU A 109 0.84 -2.31 -17.19
C LEU A 109 0.62 -1.67 -18.56
N ILE A 110 -0.45 -0.90 -18.71
CA ILE A 110 -0.72 -0.08 -19.89
C ILE A 110 -0.48 1.37 -19.49
N SER A 111 0.47 2.02 -20.16
CA SER A 111 0.79 3.43 -19.95
C SER A 111 0.58 4.20 -21.25
N ASN A 112 -0.40 5.11 -21.27
CA ASN A 112 -0.75 5.90 -22.46
C ASN A 112 -0.92 5.05 -23.74
N GLY A 113 -1.53 3.86 -23.59
CA GLY A 113 -1.73 2.91 -24.69
C GLY A 113 -0.56 1.97 -24.98
N VAL A 114 0.62 2.18 -24.38
CA VAL A 114 1.78 1.28 -24.51
C VAL A 114 1.71 0.20 -23.44
N SER A 115 1.83 -1.07 -23.83
CA SER A 115 1.81 -2.21 -22.92
C SER A 115 3.21 -2.59 -22.45
N PHE A 116 3.35 -2.82 -21.16
CA PHE A 116 4.54 -3.29 -20.48
C PHE A 116 4.22 -4.60 -19.75
N GLN A 117 5.17 -5.54 -19.79
CA GLN A 117 5.09 -6.80 -19.05
C GLN A 117 5.87 -6.69 -17.76
N CYS A 118 5.16 -6.70 -16.64
CA CYS A 118 5.71 -6.51 -15.30
C CYS A 118 5.71 -7.81 -14.51
N ASN A 119 6.83 -8.09 -13.86
CA ASN A 119 6.96 -9.21 -12.93
C ASN A 119 7.29 -8.66 -11.55
N ALA A 120 6.60 -9.16 -10.52
CA ALA A 120 6.90 -8.81 -9.14
C ALA A 120 8.34 -9.23 -8.77
N LEU A 121 9.01 -8.40 -7.97
CA LEU A 121 10.37 -8.62 -7.47
C LEU A 121 10.37 -9.04 -6.00
#